data_AF-A0A6V7IGF4-F1
#
_entry.id   AF-A0A6V7IGF4-F1
#
_cell.length_a   1.000
_cell.length_b   1.000
_cell.length_c   1.000
_cell.angle_alpha   90.00
_cell.angle_beta   90.00
_cell.angle_gamma   90.00
#
_symmetry.space_group_name_H-M   'P 1'
#
loop_
_entity.id
_entity.type
_entity.pdbx_description
1 polymer ?
#
loop_
_entity_poly.entity_id
_entity_poly.type
_entity_poly.pdbx_seq_one_letter_code
_entity_poly.pdbx_strand_id
1 'polypeptide(L)'
;MVFKFSLRELHLELKSPDGEAVYRGHLADEGQFKYIVSVRILGNQYCGGAIISENHILSATHCYRDLTTADVMVYANILGVRNPGTGVIIREVKKITPHEEHKPPEATASSCQESSEDPCLRNMPTNDIAILT
;
A
#
# COMPACT_ATOMS: atom_id res chain seq x y z
N MET A 1 -19.40 -15.10 -40.41
CA MET A 1 -19.64 -14.89 -38.97
C MET A 1 -18.49 -14.03 -38.46
N VAL A 2 -18.68 -12.72 -38.32
CA VAL A 2 -17.61 -11.79 -37.92
C VAL A 2 -18.02 -11.23 -36.57
N PHE A 3 -17.29 -11.62 -35.52
CA PHE A 3 -17.48 -11.01 -34.19
C PHE A 3 -16.96 -9.58 -34.26
N LYS A 4 -17.89 -8.64 -34.30
CA LYS A 4 -17.63 -7.21 -34.32
C LYS A 4 -17.41 -6.77 -32.87
N PHE A 5 -16.17 -6.77 -32.40
CA PHE A 5 -15.83 -6.17 -31.11
C PHE A 5 -15.93 -4.65 -31.22
N SER A 6 -16.93 -4.07 -30.54
CA SER A 6 -17.10 -2.63 -30.39
C SER A 6 -16.05 -2.11 -29.41
N LEU A 7 -15.33 -1.05 -29.77
CA LEU A 7 -14.33 -0.38 -28.92
C LEU A 7 -14.89 0.17 -27.59
N ARG A 8 -16.22 0.11 -27.38
CA ARG A 8 -16.87 0.43 -26.11
C ARG A 8 -16.79 -0.68 -25.07
N GLU A 9 -16.51 -1.93 -25.45
CA GLU A 9 -16.42 -3.04 -24.49
C GLU A 9 -15.05 -3.15 -23.82
N LEU A 10 -14.01 -2.49 -24.35
CA LEU A 10 -12.66 -2.56 -23.78
C LEU A 10 -12.46 -1.69 -22.51
N HIS A 11 -13.44 -0.86 -22.13
CA HIS A 11 -13.33 0.05 -20.98
C HIS A 11 -14.07 -0.42 -19.71
N LEU A 12 -14.76 -1.56 -19.75
CA LEU A 12 -15.69 -1.97 -18.69
C LEU A 12 -15.21 -3.14 -17.79
N GLU A 13 -13.97 -3.58 -17.92
CA GLU A 13 -13.43 -4.74 -17.18
C GLU A 13 -12.32 -4.35 -16.19
N LEU A 14 -12.38 -3.19 -15.55
CA LEU A 14 -11.42 -2.81 -14.47
C LEU A 14 -12.09 -2.08 -13.30
N LYS A 15 -13.34 -2.43 -12.97
CA LYS A 15 -13.81 -2.15 -11.62
C LYS A 15 -13.27 -3.25 -10.74
N SER A 16 -12.37 -2.92 -9.82
CA SER A 16 -12.03 -3.87 -8.76
C SER A 16 -13.32 -4.27 -8.04
N PRO A 17 -13.55 -5.56 -7.80
CA PRO A 17 -14.79 -6.04 -7.19
C PRO A 17 -15.04 -5.43 -5.80
N ASP A 18 -13.98 -4.93 -5.15
CA ASP A 18 -14.00 -4.34 -3.82
C ASP A 18 -13.95 -2.79 -3.81
N GLY A 19 -13.86 -2.14 -4.98
CA GLY A 19 -13.76 -0.67 -5.08
C GLY A 19 -12.38 -0.10 -4.71
N GLU A 20 -11.41 -0.96 -4.42
CA GLU A 20 -10.02 -0.62 -4.12
C GLU A 20 -9.18 -0.87 -5.37
N ALA A 21 -8.68 0.17 -6.02
CA ALA A 21 -7.90 0.05 -7.25
C ALA A 21 -6.76 1.07 -7.28
N VAL A 22 -5.63 0.64 -7.83
CA VAL A 22 -4.56 1.57 -8.21
C VAL A 22 -5.05 2.38 -9.41
N TYR A 23 -4.89 3.71 -9.37
CA TYR A 23 -5.34 4.58 -10.46
C TYR A 23 -4.71 4.17 -11.79
N ARG A 24 -5.54 3.86 -12.79
CA ARG A 24 -5.13 3.32 -14.11
C ARG A 24 -4.31 2.02 -14.04
N GLY A 25 -4.39 1.30 -12.93
CA GLY A 25 -3.83 -0.04 -12.80
C GLY A 25 -4.75 -1.10 -13.39
N HIS A 26 -4.22 -2.32 -13.43
CA HIS A 26 -4.98 -3.53 -13.72
C HIS A 26 -4.97 -4.45 -12.51
N LEU A 27 -5.96 -5.35 -12.41
CA LEU A 27 -5.95 -6.38 -11.38
C LEU A 27 -4.71 -7.27 -11.58
N ALA A 28 -4.04 -7.58 -10.47
CA ALA A 28 -2.91 -8.50 -10.47
C ALA A 28 -3.40 -9.94 -10.45
N ASP A 29 -2.67 -10.83 -11.12
CA ASP A 29 -2.89 -12.27 -11.00
C ASP A 29 -2.38 -12.78 -9.63
N GLU A 30 -2.94 -13.91 -9.18
CA GLU A 30 -2.48 -14.56 -7.95
C GLU A 30 -0.98 -14.91 -8.06
N GLY A 31 -0.20 -14.43 -7.08
CA GLY A 31 1.23 -14.66 -7.04
C GLY A 31 2.07 -13.87 -8.06
N GLN A 32 1.49 -12.90 -8.78
CA GLN A 32 2.24 -12.03 -9.71
C GLN A 32 3.25 -11.13 -8.97
N PHE A 33 2.85 -10.59 -7.81
CA PHE A 33 3.66 -9.66 -7.02
C PHE A 33 3.83 -10.13 -5.58
N LYS A 34 4.55 -11.24 -5.39
CA LYS A 34 4.68 -11.95 -4.10
C LYS A 34 5.36 -11.14 -2.98
N TYR A 35 6.10 -10.10 -3.33
CA TYR A 35 6.80 -9.25 -2.38
C TYR A 35 5.90 -8.15 -1.78
N ILE A 36 4.71 -7.89 -2.35
CA ILE A 36 3.81 -6.86 -1.84
C ILE A 36 3.15 -7.34 -0.54
N VAL A 37 3.08 -6.43 0.43
CA VAL A 37 2.36 -6.67 1.70
C VAL A 37 1.34 -5.58 1.98
N SER A 38 0.30 -5.97 2.70
CA SER A 38 -0.71 -5.10 3.28
C SER A 38 -0.35 -4.84 4.74
N VAL A 39 -0.05 -3.59 5.07
CA VAL A 39 0.18 -3.17 6.45
C VAL A 39 -1.12 -2.62 7.01
N ARG A 40 -1.61 -3.30 8.05
CA ARG A 40 -2.90 -3.02 8.67
C ARG A 40 -2.73 -2.45 10.06
N ILE A 41 -3.53 -1.43 10.36
CA ILE A 41 -3.63 -0.82 11.68
C ILE A 41 -5.03 -1.09 12.21
N LEU A 42 -5.12 -1.70 13.41
CA LEU A 42 -6.41 -2.04 14.02
C LEU A 42 -7.34 -2.83 13.06
N GLY A 43 -6.76 -3.71 12.24
CA GLY A 43 -7.47 -4.56 11.27
C GLY A 43 -7.76 -3.94 9.90
N ASN A 44 -7.56 -2.62 9.73
CA ASN A 44 -7.82 -1.92 8.48
C ASN A 44 -6.53 -1.72 7.67
N GLN A 45 -6.61 -1.90 6.35
CA GLN A 45 -5.49 -1.56 5.46
C GLN A 45 -5.17 -0.08 5.56
N TYR A 46 -3.91 0.23 5.82
CA TYR A 46 -3.44 1.61 5.95
C TYR A 46 -2.34 1.93 4.94
N CYS A 47 -1.29 1.09 4.90
CA CYS A 47 -0.16 1.29 3.99
C CYS A 47 0.22 0.00 3.25
N GLY A 48 0.91 0.16 2.12
CA GLY A 48 1.61 -0.94 1.46
C GLY A 48 3.01 -1.14 2.03
N GLY A 49 3.68 -2.20 1.59
CA GLY A 49 5.10 -2.42 1.83
C GLY A 49 5.66 -3.49 0.89
N ALA A 50 6.96 -3.73 0.98
CA ALA A 50 7.66 -4.74 0.19
C ALA A 50 8.54 -5.64 1.07
N ILE A 51 8.47 -6.95 0.87
CA ILE A 51 9.39 -7.92 1.46
C ILE A 51 10.76 -7.75 0.80
N ILE A 52 11.77 -7.37 1.59
CA ILE A 52 13.16 -7.21 1.12
C ILE A 52 14.09 -8.29 1.66
N SER A 53 13.68 -9.01 2.71
CA SER A 53 14.34 -10.22 3.21
C SER A 53 13.37 -11.04 4.07
N GLU A 54 13.81 -12.18 4.59
CA GLU A 54 13.00 -13.08 5.42
C GLU A 54 12.32 -12.38 6.62
N ASN A 55 12.99 -11.41 7.23
CA ASN A 55 12.53 -10.73 8.45
C ASN A 55 12.42 -9.21 8.29
N HIS A 56 12.43 -8.69 7.05
CA HIS A 56 12.38 -7.24 6.85
C HIS A 56 11.38 -6.83 5.76
N ILE A 57 10.53 -5.87 6.10
CA ILE A 57 9.63 -5.18 5.19
C ILE A 57 10.11 -3.73 5.02
N LEU A 58 10.22 -3.28 3.77
CA LEU A 58 10.37 -1.87 3.43
C LEU A 58 8.99 -1.22 3.32
N SER A 59 8.82 -0.08 3.99
CA SER A 59 7.61 0.74 3.97
C SER A 59 7.97 2.22 4.12
N ALA A 60 6.99 3.11 4.32
CA ALA A 60 7.21 4.53 4.54
C ALA A 60 7.13 4.90 6.04
N THR A 61 7.90 5.88 6.49
CA THR A 61 7.91 6.29 7.91
C THR A 61 6.60 6.97 8.30
N HIS A 62 6.04 7.81 7.44
CA HIS A 62 4.79 8.53 7.72
C HIS A 62 3.61 7.60 8.03
N CYS A 63 3.65 6.34 7.58
CA CYS A 63 2.64 5.33 7.88
C CYS A 63 2.53 4.99 9.37
N TYR A 64 3.57 5.29 10.15
CA TYR A 64 3.71 4.82 11.54
C TYR A 64 3.88 5.94 12.56
N ARG A 65 3.64 7.19 12.14
CA ARG A 65 3.71 8.34 13.06
C ARG A 65 2.66 8.14 14.15
N ASP A 66 3.10 8.25 15.41
CA ASP A 66 2.25 8.13 16.61
C ASP A 66 1.62 6.74 16.83
N LEU A 67 2.10 5.69 16.15
CA LEU A 67 1.63 4.32 16.35
C LEU A 67 2.56 3.51 17.23
N THR A 68 1.99 2.53 17.92
CA THR A 68 2.77 1.48 18.60
C THR A 68 2.85 0.25 17.71
N THR A 69 3.88 -0.58 17.90
CA THR A 69 4.02 -1.83 17.14
C THR A 69 2.89 -2.81 17.38
N ALA A 70 2.23 -2.74 18.54
CA ALA A 70 1.08 -3.59 18.88
C ALA A 70 -0.14 -3.35 17.98
N ASP A 71 -0.23 -2.15 17.38
CA ASP A 71 -1.35 -1.79 16.50
C ASP A 71 -1.11 -2.24 15.05
N VAL A 72 0.11 -2.66 14.70
CA VAL A 72 0.58 -2.85 13.33
C VAL A 72 0.76 -4.34 12.99
N MET A 73 0.03 -4.78 11.97
CA MET A 73 0.08 -6.15 11.46
C MET A 73 0.45 -6.16 9.97
N VAL A 74 1.31 -7.09 9.56
CA VAL A 74 1.71 -7.29 8.17
C VAL A 74 1.00 -8.53 7.60
N TYR A 75 0.33 -8.34 6.47
CA TYR A 75 -0.36 -9.37 5.71
C TYR A 75 0.39 -9.58 4.39
N ALA A 76 0.96 -10.77 4.22
CA ALA A 76 1.65 -11.20 3.01
C ALA A 76 0.86 -12.29 2.28
N ASN A 77 1.20 -12.49 1.00
CA ASN A 77 0.51 -13.42 0.11
C ASN A 77 -1.01 -13.14 0.04
N ILE A 78 -1.37 -11.87 -0.15
CA ILE A 78 -2.77 -11.46 -0.33
C ILE A 78 -3.05 -11.06 -1.77
N LEU A 79 -4.29 -11.30 -2.22
CA LEU A 79 -4.79 -10.84 -3.52
C LEU A 79 -5.70 -9.60 -3.41
N GLY A 80 -6.32 -9.40 -2.23
CA GLY A 80 -7.19 -8.25 -1.95
C GLY A 80 -7.21 -7.91 -0.46
N VAL A 81 -7.65 -6.69 -0.10
CA VAL A 81 -7.73 -6.29 1.32
C VAL A 81 -8.93 -6.94 2.00
N ARG A 82 -10.11 -6.87 1.37
CA ARG A 82 -11.37 -7.42 1.89
C ARG A 82 -11.44 -8.92 1.71
N ASN A 83 -10.95 -9.40 0.57
CA ASN A 83 -10.87 -10.81 0.21
C ASN A 83 -9.40 -11.20 -0.01
N PRO A 84 -8.66 -11.54 1.07
CA PRO A 84 -7.22 -11.83 0.99
C PRO A 84 -6.83 -13.01 0.10
N GLY A 85 -7.75 -13.93 -0.18
CA GLY A 85 -7.46 -15.18 -0.86
C GLY A 85 -7.00 -16.28 0.09
N THR A 86 -6.27 -17.27 -0.43
CA THR A 86 -5.81 -18.42 0.34
C THR A 86 -4.32 -18.30 0.71
N GLY A 87 -3.92 -18.91 1.83
CA GLY A 87 -2.51 -18.93 2.24
C GLY A 87 -1.96 -17.59 2.72
N VAL A 88 -2.81 -16.73 3.27
CA VAL A 88 -2.41 -15.45 3.87
C VAL A 88 -1.43 -15.69 5.02
N ILE A 89 -0.34 -14.94 5.03
CA ILE A 89 0.64 -14.98 6.12
C ILE A 89 0.51 -13.68 6.91
N ILE A 90 0.17 -13.81 8.19
CA ILE A 90 0.04 -12.68 9.11
C ILE A 90 1.24 -12.67 10.06
N ARG A 91 1.85 -11.50 10.24
CA ARG A 91 2.98 -11.28 11.14
C ARG A 91 2.80 -10.00 11.94
N GLU A 92 3.14 -10.08 13.22
CA GLU A 92 3.27 -8.91 14.10
C GLU A 92 4.58 -8.20 13.80
N VAL A 93 4.58 -6.87 13.93
CA VAL A 93 5.79 -6.07 13.86
C VAL A 93 6.39 -5.99 15.26
N LYS A 94 7.67 -6.31 15.41
CA LYS A 94 8.42 -6.15 16.68
C LYS A 94 9.04 -4.77 16.77
N LYS A 95 9.54 -4.25 15.65
CA LYS A 95 10.21 -2.96 15.60
C LYS A 95 9.92 -2.22 14.30
N ILE A 96 9.66 -0.93 14.43
CA ILE A 96 9.59 0.01 13.31
C ILE A 96 10.84 0.87 13.38
N THR A 97 11.69 0.78 12.37
CA THR A 97 12.94 1.54 12.29
C THR A 97 12.82 2.55 11.16
N PRO A 98 12.48 3.82 11.46
CA PRO A 98 12.51 4.87 10.45
C PRO A 98 13.96 5.13 10.00
N HIS A 99 14.12 5.67 8.80
CA HIS A 99 15.43 6.12 8.33
C HIS A 99 16.03 7.15 9.29
N GLU A 100 17.33 7.07 9.56
CA GLU A 100 18.02 7.90 10.56
C GLU A 100 17.90 9.40 10.24
N GLU A 101 18.00 9.75 8.96
CA GLU A 101 17.89 11.15 8.53
C GLU A 101 16.45 11.63 8.35
N HIS A 102 15.44 10.78 8.60
CA HIS A 102 14.04 11.13 8.36
C HIS A 102 13.67 12.42 9.10
N LYS A 103 13.26 13.42 8.32
CA LYS A 103 12.71 14.66 8.87
C LYS A 103 11.21 14.67 8.57
N PRO A 104 10.35 14.95 9.57
CA PRO A 104 8.95 15.17 9.28
C PRO A 104 8.82 16.35 8.31
N PRO A 105 7.87 16.30 7.36
CA PRO A 105 7.69 17.39 6.41
C PRO A 105 7.42 18.70 7.17
N GLU A 106 8.16 19.76 6.81
CA GLU A 106 8.01 21.11 7.40
C GLU A 106 6.67 21.78 7.04
N ALA A 107 5.86 21.16 6.18
CA ALA A 107 4.56 21.66 5.82
C ALA A 107 3.56 21.42 6.97
N THR A 108 3.15 22.52 7.60
CA THR A 108 1.90 22.59 8.36
C THR A 108 0.81 21.85 7.58
N ALA A 109 0.16 20.89 8.22
CA ALA A 109 -0.93 20.07 7.67
C ALA A 109 -2.18 20.86 7.19
N SER A 110 -2.08 22.20 7.08
CA SER A 110 -3.10 23.12 6.61
C SER A 110 -3.03 23.46 5.12
N SER A 111 -2.01 23.02 4.37
CA SER A 111 -1.92 23.32 2.92
C SER A 111 -2.24 22.14 1.99
N CYS A 112 -2.39 20.92 2.52
CA CYS A 112 -2.80 19.74 1.74
C CYS A 112 -4.33 19.69 1.66
N GLN A 113 -4.93 20.56 0.85
CA GLN A 113 -6.34 20.41 0.48
C GLN A 113 -6.45 19.46 -0.72
N GLU A 114 -7.26 18.40 -0.55
CA GLU A 114 -7.63 17.36 -1.52
C GLU A 114 -8.12 17.94 -2.86
N SER A 115 -7.21 18.34 -3.73
CA SER A 115 -7.58 18.95 -5.01
C SER A 115 -6.79 18.33 -6.15
N SER A 116 -7.08 17.06 -6.43
CA SER A 116 -6.86 16.32 -7.69
C SER A 116 -5.44 16.29 -8.30
N GLU A 117 -4.48 17.04 -7.78
CA GLU A 117 -3.06 17.08 -8.11
C GLU A 117 -2.30 17.38 -6.79
N ASP A 118 -2.21 16.41 -5.89
CA ASP A 118 -1.74 16.60 -4.51
C ASP A 118 -0.34 17.25 -4.42
N PRO A 119 -0.22 18.51 -3.96
CA PRO A 119 1.07 19.21 -3.79
C PRO A 119 1.98 18.52 -2.76
N CYS A 120 1.42 17.66 -1.92
CA CYS A 120 2.11 17.01 -0.81
C CYS A 120 2.90 15.76 -1.25
N LEU A 121 2.56 15.15 -2.40
CA LEU A 121 3.41 14.14 -3.04
C LEU A 121 4.67 14.73 -3.68
N ARG A 122 4.65 16.02 -4.07
CA ARG A 122 5.82 16.67 -4.68
C ARG A 122 6.94 16.99 -3.68
N ASN A 123 6.63 17.04 -2.38
CA ASN A 123 7.56 17.45 -1.33
C ASN A 123 7.75 16.37 -0.24
N MET A 124 7.47 15.10 -0.57
CA MET A 124 7.71 14.01 0.38
C MET A 124 9.23 13.86 0.62
N PRO A 125 9.70 13.72 1.86
CA PRO A 125 11.11 13.55 2.13
C PRO A 125 11.64 12.31 1.41
N THR A 126 12.80 12.42 0.74
CA THR A 126 13.45 11.27 0.09
C THR A 126 13.83 10.16 1.07
N ASN A 127 13.89 10.49 2.36
CA ASN A 127 14.16 9.58 3.47
C ASN A 127 12.90 9.20 4.27
N ASP A 128 11.72 9.28 3.66
CA ASP A 128 10.47 8.77 4.21
C ASP A 128 10.33 7.26 4.04
N ILE A 129 11.31 6.52 4.55
CA ILE A 129 11.36 5.06 4.51
C ILE A 129 11.50 4.48 5.92
N ALA A 130 10.87 3.34 6.16
CA ALA A 130 10.94 2.60 7.40
C ALA A 130 11.14 1.11 7.13
N ILE A 131 11.91 0.45 8.00
CA ILE A 131 12.08 -0.99 8.03
C ILE A 131 11.26 -1.57 9.18
N LEU A 132 10.38 -2.52 8.86
CA LEU A 132 9.66 -3.32 9.85
C LEU A 132 10.40 -4.63 10.07
N THR A 133 10.52 -5.05 11.34
CA THR A 133 11.17 -6.29 11.77
C THR A 133 10.30 -7.02 12.79
#